data_AF-Q71IM0-F1
#
_entry.id   AF-Q71IM0-F1
#
_cell.length_a   1.000
_cell.length_b   1.000
_cell.length_c   1.000
_cell.angle_alpha   90.00
_cell.angle_beta   90.00
_cell.angle_gamma   90.00
#
_symmetry.space_group_name_H-M   'P 1'
#
loop_
_entity.id
_entity.type
_entity.pdbx_description
1 polymer ?
#
loop_
_entity_poly.entity_id
_entity_poly.type
_entity_poly.pdbx_seq_one_letter_code
_entity_poly.pdbx_strand_id
1 'polypeptide(L)'
;RYEAKVRRKLSSWTKGTLDDRIEYLCDCLGIRTVDVNPAYTSQFCPNCGACFSERKGTHHELTVCPNCGEMNANTAAAVNILRRADDKNITLYTPYKKVEKILEDRYANKQSVMA
;
A
#
# COMPACT_ATOMS: atom_id res chain seq x y z
N ARG A 1 -9.20 -5.63 -23.50
CA ARG A 1 -10.13 -6.42 -22.64
C ARG A 1 -9.30 -7.42 -21.82
N TYR A 2 -9.55 -7.58 -20.51
CA TYR A 2 -8.77 -8.48 -19.63
C TYR A 2 -8.90 -9.97 -20.03
N GLU A 3 -7.86 -10.76 -19.75
CA GLU A 3 -7.86 -12.22 -19.95
C GLU A 3 -8.93 -12.94 -19.10
N ALA A 4 -9.37 -14.12 -19.55
CA ALA A 4 -10.46 -14.87 -18.90
C ALA A 4 -10.18 -15.21 -17.42
N LYS A 5 -8.94 -15.58 -17.09
CA LYS A 5 -8.51 -15.87 -15.72
C LYS A 5 -8.63 -14.65 -14.80
N VAL A 6 -8.27 -13.47 -15.31
CA VAL A 6 -8.38 -12.20 -14.57
C VAL A 6 -9.85 -11.83 -14.38
N ARG A 7 -10.68 -11.93 -15.44
CA ARG A 7 -12.12 -11.67 -15.34
C ARG A 7 -12.79 -12.53 -14.27
N ARG A 8 -12.49 -13.84 -14.23
CA ARG A 8 -13.05 -14.74 -13.21
C ARG A 8 -12.68 -14.32 -11.79
N LYS A 9 -11.43 -13.92 -11.55
CA LYS A 9 -11.00 -13.41 -10.24
C LYS A 9 -11.74 -12.13 -9.87
N LEU A 10 -11.84 -11.19 -10.81
CA LEU A 10 -12.54 -9.93 -10.60
C LEU A 10 -14.04 -10.14 -10.34
N SER A 11 -14.69 -11.07 -11.05
CA SER A 11 -16.11 -11.38 -10.83
C SER A 11 -16.39 -12.05 -9.48
N SER A 12 -15.43 -12.82 -8.95
CA SER A 12 -15.54 -13.40 -7.60
C SER A 12 -15.11 -12.45 -6.49
N TRP A 13 -14.54 -11.29 -6.83
CA TRP A 13 -13.94 -10.40 -5.84
C TRP A 13 -14.99 -9.46 -5.26
N THR A 14 -15.31 -9.66 -3.98
CA THR A 14 -16.32 -8.89 -3.23
C THR A 14 -15.90 -7.47 -2.87
N LYS A 15 -14.83 -6.92 -3.48
CA LYS A 15 -14.27 -5.61 -3.13
C LYS A 15 -15.33 -4.50 -3.14
N GLY A 16 -16.06 -4.35 -4.26
CA GLY A 16 -17.05 -3.28 -4.39
C GLY A 16 -18.12 -3.34 -3.30
N THR A 17 -18.71 -4.52 -3.10
CA THR A 17 -19.72 -4.72 -2.05
C THR A 17 -19.17 -4.50 -0.64
N LEU A 18 -17.90 -4.83 -0.40
CA LEU A 18 -17.25 -4.56 0.89
C LEU A 18 -17.05 -3.06 1.10
N ASP A 19 -16.55 -2.34 0.10
CA ASP A 19 -16.36 -0.90 0.14
C ASP A 19 -17.70 -0.19 0.39
N ASP A 20 -18.75 -0.53 -0.36
CA ASP A 20 -20.11 0.03 -0.20
C ASP A 20 -20.65 -0.16 1.24
N ARG A 21 -20.39 -1.33 1.83
CA ARG A 21 -20.83 -1.64 3.20
C ARG A 21 -20.04 -0.89 4.25
N ILE A 22 -18.74 -0.70 4.04
CA ILE A 22 -17.89 0.09 4.93
C ILE A 22 -18.35 1.55 4.91
N GLU A 23 -18.52 2.13 3.72
CA GLU A 23 -19.00 3.50 3.56
C GLU A 23 -20.36 3.71 4.24
N TYR A 24 -21.33 2.84 3.96
CA TYR A 24 -22.65 2.90 4.58
C TYR A 24 -22.58 2.89 6.12
N LEU A 25 -21.82 1.97 6.71
CA LEU A 25 -21.72 1.87 8.18
C LEU A 25 -20.99 3.07 8.77
N CYS A 26 -19.92 3.55 8.11
CA CYS A 26 -19.20 4.75 8.53
C CYS A 26 -20.10 5.99 8.49
N ASP A 27 -20.90 6.17 7.43
CA ASP A 27 -21.85 7.27 7.30
C ASP A 27 -22.92 7.23 8.39
N CYS A 28 -23.47 6.05 8.70
CA CYS A 28 -24.42 5.89 9.81
C CYS A 28 -23.83 6.29 11.18
N LEU A 29 -22.52 6.18 11.35
CA LEU A 29 -21.80 6.50 12.59
C LEU A 29 -21.16 7.90 12.57
N GLY A 30 -21.29 8.66 11.48
CA GLY A 30 -20.63 9.96 11.30
C GLY A 30 -19.10 9.86 11.17
N ILE A 31 -18.58 8.70 10.77
CA ILE A 31 -17.16 8.45 10.53
C ILE A 31 -16.84 8.74 9.08
N ARG A 32 -15.79 9.52 8.82
CA ARG A 32 -15.35 9.85 7.46
C ARG A 32 -14.49 8.71 6.89
N THR A 33 -14.80 8.26 5.67
CA THR A 33 -13.93 7.41 4.85
C THR A 33 -13.06 8.27 3.92
N VAL A 34 -11.84 7.81 3.64
CA VAL A 34 -10.89 8.53 2.77
C VAL A 34 -10.16 7.52 1.89
N ASP A 35 -10.27 7.72 0.57
CA ASP A 35 -9.49 6.97 -0.41
C ASP A 35 -8.08 7.53 -0.54
N VAL A 36 -7.10 6.62 -0.53
CA VAL A 36 -5.68 6.96 -0.69
C VAL A 36 -5.04 6.15 -1.81
N ASN A 37 -3.90 6.61 -2.32
CA ASN A 37 -3.19 5.92 -3.38
C ASN A 37 -2.62 4.57 -2.89
N PRO A 38 -3.08 3.42 -3.45
CA PRO A 38 -2.68 2.11 -2.97
C PRO A 38 -1.33 1.64 -3.53
N ALA A 39 -0.72 2.38 -4.46
CA ALA A 39 0.48 1.94 -5.15
C ALA A 39 1.63 1.72 -4.16
N TYR A 40 2.30 0.58 -4.28
CA TYR A 40 3.51 0.21 -3.54
C TYR A 40 3.39 0.15 -2.01
N THR A 41 2.18 0.23 -1.43
CA THR A 41 1.99 0.27 0.03
C THR A 41 2.51 -0.97 0.74
N SER A 42 2.45 -2.15 0.11
CA SER A 42 3.01 -3.38 0.67
C SER A 42 4.46 -3.64 0.25
N GLN A 43 5.06 -2.82 -0.62
CA GLN A 43 6.39 -3.08 -1.20
C GLN A 43 7.51 -2.28 -0.53
N PHE A 44 7.17 -1.23 0.22
CA PHE A 44 8.15 -0.36 0.88
C PHE A 44 8.01 -0.43 2.40
N CYS A 45 9.15 -0.47 3.09
CA CYS A 45 9.21 -0.53 4.53
C CYS A 45 8.66 0.75 5.16
N PRO A 46 7.64 0.68 6.04
CA PRO A 46 7.15 1.86 6.74
C PRO A 46 8.19 2.42 7.72
N ASN A 47 9.20 1.66 8.15
CA ASN A 47 10.18 2.18 9.09
C ASN A 47 11.27 3.01 8.39
N CYS A 48 12.00 2.38 7.48
CA CYS A 48 13.17 2.98 6.83
C CYS A 48 12.90 3.49 5.41
N GLY A 49 11.81 3.09 4.76
CA GLY A 49 11.51 3.43 3.37
C GLY A 49 12.18 2.55 2.32
N ALA A 50 12.95 1.53 2.71
CA ALA A 50 13.56 0.61 1.74
C ALA A 50 12.50 -0.22 1.00
N CYS A 51 12.73 -0.51 -0.28
CA CYS A 51 11.97 -1.52 -1.00
C CYS A 51 12.27 -2.90 -0.40
N PHE A 52 11.25 -3.75 -0.26
CA PHE A 52 11.44 -5.11 0.23
C PHE A 52 12.08 -6.00 -0.84
N SER A 53 12.98 -6.89 -0.41
CA SER A 53 13.75 -7.74 -1.30
C SER A 53 13.00 -9.01 -1.74
N GLU A 54 12.17 -9.56 -0.85
CA GLU A 54 11.53 -10.86 -1.08
C GLU A 54 10.16 -10.99 -0.39
N ARG A 55 9.38 -11.97 -0.85
CA ARG A 55 8.10 -12.37 -0.26
C ARG A 55 8.09 -13.86 0.05
N LYS A 56 7.67 -14.21 1.27
CA LYS A 56 7.59 -15.57 1.81
C LYS A 56 6.22 -15.84 2.42
N GLY A 57 5.97 -17.11 2.74
CA GLY A 57 4.70 -17.59 3.28
C GLY A 57 3.75 -18.14 2.22
N THR A 58 2.77 -18.93 2.65
CA THR A 58 1.78 -19.58 1.78
C THR A 58 0.98 -18.56 0.97
N HIS A 59 0.82 -17.34 1.50
CA HIS A 59 0.08 -16.24 0.89
C HIS A 59 0.95 -15.01 0.60
N HIS A 60 2.28 -15.15 0.61
CA HIS A 60 3.24 -14.06 0.39
C HIS A 60 3.13 -12.90 1.41
N GLU A 61 2.71 -13.23 2.63
CA GLU A 61 2.45 -12.31 3.73
C GLU A 61 3.70 -11.85 4.47
N LEU A 62 4.81 -12.60 4.39
CA LEU A 62 6.08 -12.24 5.02
C LEU A 62 7.02 -11.58 4.01
N THR A 63 7.81 -10.62 4.47
CA THR A 63 8.73 -9.86 3.63
C THR A 63 9.96 -9.42 4.40
N VAL A 64 11.07 -9.16 3.70
CA VAL A 64 12.33 -8.77 4.33
C VAL A 64 12.74 -7.37 3.88
N CYS A 65 12.99 -6.52 4.87
CA CYS A 65 13.61 -5.21 4.69
C CYS A 65 15.13 -5.33 4.89
N PRO A 66 15.96 -4.79 3.98
CA PRO A 66 17.41 -4.83 4.13
C PRO A 66 17.93 -4.11 5.39
N ASN A 67 17.19 -3.12 5.90
CA ASN A 67 17.62 -2.32 7.05
C ASN A 67 16.89 -2.69 8.36
N CYS A 68 15.74 -3.37 8.29
CA CYS A 68 14.87 -3.61 9.46
C CYS A 68 14.54 -5.08 9.71
N GLY A 69 14.93 -5.99 8.81
CA GLY A 69 14.65 -7.42 8.94
C GLY A 69 13.25 -7.81 8.46
N GLU A 70 12.79 -8.97 8.93
CA GLU A 70 11.54 -9.59 8.51
C GLU A 70 10.30 -8.90 9.11
N MET A 71 9.23 -8.78 8.32
CA MET A 71 7.94 -8.26 8.77
C MET A 71 6.77 -8.80 7.94
N ASN A 72 5.56 -8.56 8.43
CA ASN A 72 4.34 -8.86 7.70
C ASN A 72 3.99 -7.72 6.72
N ALA A 73 3.86 -8.04 5.44
CA ALA A 73 3.64 -7.08 4.38
C ALA A 73 2.24 -6.44 4.40
N ASN A 74 1.23 -7.14 4.94
CA ASN A 74 -0.12 -6.58 5.09
C ASN A 74 -0.13 -5.54 6.21
N THR A 75 0.60 -5.80 7.29
CA THR A 75 0.78 -4.83 8.38
C THR A 75 1.55 -3.60 7.88
N ALA A 76 2.61 -3.81 7.11
CA ALA A 76 3.35 -2.73 6.46
C ALA A 76 2.45 -1.89 5.53
N ALA A 77 1.59 -2.55 4.74
CA ALA A 77 0.63 -1.88 3.88
C ALA A 77 -0.35 -1.00 4.66
N ALA A 78 -0.91 -1.50 5.77
CA ALA A 78 -1.82 -0.74 6.62
C ALA A 78 -1.17 0.55 7.15
N VAL A 79 0.07 0.47 7.65
CA VAL A 79 0.81 1.64 8.13
C VAL A 79 1.08 2.65 7.01
N ASN A 80 1.45 2.16 5.83
CA ASN A 80 1.69 3.03 4.67
C ASN A 80 0.39 3.69 4.16
N ILE A 81 -0.74 2.97 4.17
CA ILE A 81 -2.07 3.51 3.84
C ILE A 81 -2.43 4.64 4.79
N LEU A 82 -2.26 4.43 6.10
CA LEU A 82 -2.51 5.47 7.11
C LEU A 82 -1.69 6.73 6.83
N ARG A 83 -0.38 6.57 6.58
CA ARG A 83 0.50 7.71 6.28
C ARG A 83 0.20 8.38 4.95
N ARG A 84 -0.41 7.66 4.00
CA ARG A 84 -0.79 8.20 2.70
C ARG A 84 -1.93 9.21 2.80
N ALA A 85 -2.77 9.12 3.84
CA ALA A 85 -3.86 10.06 4.07
C ALA A 85 -3.37 11.51 4.20
N ASP A 86 -2.17 11.70 4.78
CA ASP A 86 -1.58 13.02 5.01
C ASP A 86 -0.48 13.39 4.00
N ASP A 87 -0.23 12.55 2.98
CA ASP A 87 0.89 12.71 2.05
C ASP A 87 0.57 13.67 0.90
N LYS A 88 1.04 14.92 1.03
CA LYS A 88 0.84 15.97 0.01
C LYS A 88 1.49 15.67 -1.34
N ASN A 89 2.54 14.84 -1.36
CA ASN A 89 3.27 14.54 -2.60
C ASN A 89 2.61 13.38 -3.38
N ILE A 90 1.78 12.58 -2.71
CA ILE A 90 1.15 11.39 -3.28
C ILE A 90 -0.35 11.47 -3.05
N THR A 91 -1.02 12.13 -3.98
CA THR A 91 -2.48 12.18 -4.04
C THR A 91 -3.06 10.88 -4.60
N LEU A 92 -4.37 10.67 -4.40
CA LEU A 92 -5.11 9.52 -4.94
C LEU A 92 -4.84 9.28 -6.44
N TYR A 93 -4.73 10.34 -7.23
CA TYR A 93 -4.55 10.28 -8.69
C TYR A 93 -3.09 10.31 -9.17
N THR A 94 -2.13 10.27 -8.25
CA THR A 94 -0.70 10.24 -8.63
C THR A 94 -0.39 8.94 -9.39
N PRO A 95 0.15 8.99 -10.62
CA PRO A 95 0.46 7.78 -11.39
C PRO A 95 1.47 6.89 -10.66
N TYR A 96 1.28 5.57 -10.75
CA TYR A 96 2.08 4.61 -9.97
C TYR A 96 3.59 4.78 -10.19
N LYS A 97 4.06 4.98 -11.44
CA LYS A 97 5.49 5.22 -11.73
C LYS A 97 6.05 6.47 -11.04
N LYS A 98 5.21 7.49 -10.81
CA LYS A 98 5.61 8.70 -10.07
C LYS A 98 5.67 8.41 -8.57
N VAL A 99 4.72 7.62 -8.06
CA VAL A 99 4.74 7.15 -6.66
C VAL A 99 6.02 6.38 -6.36
N GLU A 100 6.42 5.45 -7.23
CA GLU A 100 7.65 4.68 -7.10
C GLU A 100 8.88 5.58 -6.96
N LYS A 101 9.06 6.51 -7.90
CA LYS A 101 10.17 7.49 -7.85
C LYS A 101 10.17 8.30 -6.55
N ILE A 102 9.01 8.81 -6.12
CA ILE A 102 8.91 9.57 -4.86
C ILE A 102 9.34 8.71 -3.66
N LEU A 103 8.99 7.43 -3.63
CA LEU A 103 9.38 6.52 -2.55
C LEU A 103 10.88 6.19 -2.59
N GLU A 104 11.43 5.95 -3.76
CA GLU A 104 12.88 5.74 -3.97
C GLU A 104 13.68 6.98 -3.53
N ASP A 105 13.26 8.18 -3.96
CA ASP A 105 13.89 9.45 -3.58
C ASP A 105 13.85 9.66 -2.07
N ARG A 106 12.72 9.35 -1.42
CA ARG A 106 12.59 9.43 0.05
C ARG A 106 13.56 8.48 0.76
N TYR A 107 13.72 7.27 0.23
CA TYR A 107 14.66 6.30 0.80
C TYR A 107 16.11 6.78 0.63
N ALA A 108 16.50 7.21 -0.57
CA ALA A 108 17.83 7.74 -0.85
C ALA A 108 18.18 8.94 0.04
N ASN A 109 17.26 9.89 0.19
CA ASN A 109 17.43 11.05 1.06
C ASN A 109 17.54 10.67 2.54
N LYS A 110 16.85 9.60 2.98
CA LYS A 110 16.96 9.12 4.36
C LYS A 110 18.32 8.49 4.61
N GLN A 111 18.88 7.79 3.63
CA GLN A 111 20.23 7.22 3.74
C GLN A 111 21.31 8.31 3.78
N SER A 112 21.19 9.38 2.98
CA SER A 112 22.19 10.47 2.97
C SER A 112 22.23 11.28 4.27
N VAL A 113 21.12 11.36 5.02
CA VAL A 113 21.07 12.04 6.32
C VAL A 113 21.57 11.15 7.47
N MET A 114 21.59 9.83 7.29
CA MET A 114 22.06 8.86 8.29
C MET A 114 23.53 8.44 8.10
N ALA A 115 24.16 8.86 7.00
CA ALA A 115 25.58 8.65 6.68
C ALA A 115 26.44 9.80 7.23
#